data_AF-A0A0F9CPF6-F1
#
_entry.id   AF-A0A0F9CPF6-F1
#
_cell.length_a   1.000
_cell.length_b   1.000
_cell.length_c   1.000
_cell.angle_alpha   90.00
_cell.angle_beta   90.00
_cell.angle_gamma   90.00
#
_symmetry.space_group_name_H-M   'P 1'
#
loop_
_entity.id
_entity.type
_entity.pdbx_description
1 polymer ?
#
loop_
_entity_poly.entity_id
_entity_poly.type
_entity_poly.pdbx_seq_one_letter_code
_entity_poly.pdbx_strand_id
1 'polypeptide(L)'
;MKCPWSTTHPLLEEYHDNEWGTPIHNDIRHFEFFTMDLFQAGLSWLTILKKREGFRDALDGFDFRKIVHYDEAKIQELLGNEKIIRNQLKIRATINNAQKFLEVIDEFGSFDNYIWQFTEGKTIHNSF
;
A
#
# COMPACT_ATOMS: atom_id res chain seq x y z
N MET A 1 23.85 -11.89 0.96
CA MET A 1 23.75 -11.30 2.30
C MET A 1 22.43 -10.54 2.33
N LYS A 2 21.57 -10.73 3.34
CA LYS A 2 20.29 -10.00 3.44
C LYS A 2 20.53 -8.57 3.89
N CYS A 3 19.63 -7.65 3.53
CA CYS A 3 19.73 -6.28 4.03
C CYS A 3 19.65 -6.25 5.57
N PRO A 4 20.47 -5.47 6.28
CA PRO A 4 20.51 -5.50 7.75
C PRO A 4 19.17 -5.19 8.43
N TRP A 5 18.30 -4.39 7.79
CA TRP A 5 16.99 -4.05 8.33
C TRP A 5 16.03 -5.24 8.36
N SER A 6 16.18 -6.23 7.48
CA SER A 6 15.24 -7.35 7.37
C SER A 6 15.47 -8.42 8.44
N THR A 7 16.69 -8.55 8.97
CA THR A 7 17.06 -9.60 9.93
C THR A 7 16.63 -9.30 11.38
N THR A 8 15.85 -8.23 11.60
CA THR A 8 15.43 -7.79 12.94
C THR A 8 14.19 -8.50 13.45
N HIS A 9 13.42 -9.15 12.56
CA HIS A 9 12.20 -9.88 12.92
C HIS A 9 11.81 -10.89 11.80
N PRO A 10 11.32 -12.10 12.11
CA PRO A 10 10.97 -13.11 11.10
C PRO A 10 10.00 -12.60 10.01
N LEU A 11 8.96 -11.86 10.41
CA LEU A 11 8.02 -11.24 9.46
C LEU A 11 8.69 -10.24 8.48
N LEU A 12 9.72 -9.50 8.92
CA LEU A 12 10.45 -8.61 8.03
C LEU A 12 11.37 -9.38 7.09
N GLU A 13 11.94 -10.49 7.57
CA GLU A 13 12.77 -11.39 6.78
C GLU A 13 11.94 -12.07 5.68
N GLU A 14 10.76 -12.60 6.02
CA GLU A 14 9.83 -13.19 5.04
C GLU A 14 9.36 -12.17 4.00
N TYR A 15 8.99 -10.96 4.44
CA TYR A 15 8.63 -9.86 3.52
C TYR A 15 9.80 -9.49 2.60
N HIS A 16 11.01 -9.37 3.16
CA HIS A 16 12.20 -9.05 2.39
C HIS A 16 12.50 -10.09 1.31
N ASP A 17 12.42 -11.36 1.66
CA ASP A 17 12.82 -12.45 0.76
C ASP A 17 11.81 -12.70 -0.36
N ASN A 18 10.52 -12.42 -0.13
CA ASN A 18 9.45 -12.79 -1.05
C ASN A 18 8.81 -11.60 -1.78
N GLU A 19 8.82 -10.40 -1.19
CA GLU A 19 8.05 -9.26 -1.70
C GLU A 19 8.90 -8.02 -1.97
N TRP A 20 9.87 -7.72 -1.10
CA TRP A 20 10.64 -6.48 -1.22
C TRP A 20 11.59 -6.50 -2.42
N GLY A 21 11.46 -5.50 -3.31
CA GLY A 21 12.28 -5.40 -4.51
C GLY A 21 11.88 -6.34 -5.65
N THR A 22 10.85 -7.16 -5.45
CA THR A 22 10.27 -8.00 -6.51
C THR A 22 9.35 -7.14 -7.39
N PRO A 23 9.54 -7.14 -8.73
CA PRO A 23 8.67 -6.41 -9.66
C PRO A 23 7.19 -6.81 -9.52
N ILE A 24 6.30 -5.82 -9.51
CA ILE A 24 4.85 -6.01 -9.44
C ILE A 24 4.21 -5.37 -10.67
N HIS A 25 3.32 -6.12 -11.32
CA HIS A 25 2.48 -5.68 -12.43
C HIS A 25 0.99 -5.89 -12.14
N ASN A 26 0.50 -5.19 -11.10
CA ASN A 26 -0.89 -5.33 -10.65
C ASN A 26 -1.35 -4.08 -9.89
N ASP A 27 -2.36 -3.39 -10.42
CA ASP A 27 -2.86 -2.12 -9.85
C ASP A 27 -3.38 -2.24 -8.41
N ILE A 28 -4.02 -3.36 -8.04
CA ILE A 28 -4.49 -3.58 -6.67
C ILE A 28 -3.32 -3.71 -5.71
N ARG A 29 -2.27 -4.45 -6.11
CA ARG A 29 -1.05 -4.58 -5.31
C ARG A 29 -0.28 -3.26 -5.21
N HIS A 30 -0.22 -2.48 -6.28
CA HIS A 30 0.34 -1.13 -6.24
C HIS A 30 -0.42 -0.25 -5.24
N PHE A 31 -1.75 -0.27 -5.28
CA PHE A 31 -2.57 0.48 -4.35
C PHE A 31 -2.43 -0.01 -2.89
N GLU A 32 -2.31 -1.33 -2.68
CA GLU A 32 -2.03 -1.93 -1.37
C GLU A 32 -0.72 -1.36 -0.77
N PHE A 33 0.39 -1.44 -1.51
CA PHE A 33 1.67 -0.94 -1.03
C PHE A 33 1.68 0.58 -0.84
N PHE A 34 1.10 1.33 -1.77
CA PHE A 34 0.98 2.79 -1.65
C PHE A 34 0.19 3.20 -0.40
N THR A 35 -0.89 2.48 -0.10
CA THR A 35 -1.68 2.70 1.12
C THR A 35 -0.87 2.33 2.36
N MET A 36 -0.15 1.20 2.36
CA MET A 36 0.70 0.80 3.48
C MET A 36 1.80 1.83 3.77
N ASP A 37 2.45 2.38 2.75
CA ASP A 37 3.47 3.44 2.88
C ASP A 37 2.89 4.74 3.45
N LEU A 38 1.69 5.14 3.02
CA LEU A 38 0.95 6.25 3.62
C LEU A 38 0.75 6.03 5.13
N PHE A 39 0.38 4.82 5.53
CA PHE A 39 0.17 4.50 6.94
C PHE A 39 1.48 4.36 7.73
N GLN A 40 2.61 4.11 7.07
CA GLN A 40 3.93 3.99 7.69
C GLN A 40 4.46 5.30 8.27
N ALA A 41 4.03 6.47 7.78
CA ALA A 41 4.50 7.76 8.29
C ALA A 41 4.41 7.87 9.84
N GLY A 42 5.56 7.95 10.51
CA GLY A 42 5.68 8.00 11.98
C GLY A 42 5.67 6.64 12.69
N LEU A 43 5.74 5.53 11.97
CA LEU A 43 5.72 4.15 12.50
C LEU A 43 6.78 3.28 11.80
N SER A 44 7.10 2.13 12.38
CA SER A 44 7.97 1.14 11.74
C SER A 44 7.23 0.34 10.67
N TRP A 45 7.91 -0.10 9.61
CA TRP A 45 7.33 -1.00 8.61
C TRP A 45 6.82 -2.31 9.23
N LEU A 46 7.51 -2.84 10.25
CA LEU A 46 7.03 -4.01 11.01
C LEU A 46 5.64 -3.78 11.63
N THR A 47 5.34 -2.55 12.09
CA THR A 47 4.01 -2.20 12.61
C THR A 47 2.94 -2.31 11.52
N ILE A 48 3.29 -1.89 10.29
CA ILE A 48 2.40 -1.94 9.14
C ILE A 48 2.18 -3.38 8.68
N LEU A 49 3.25 -4.17 8.53
CA LEU A 49 3.17 -5.57 8.16
C LEU A 49 2.30 -6.38 9.15
N LYS A 50 2.46 -6.16 10.45
CA LYS A 50 1.62 -6.81 11.48
C LYS A 50 0.13 -6.49 11.36
N LYS A 51 -0.22 -5.36 10.74
CA LYS A 51 -1.61 -4.90 10.54
C LYS A 51 -2.12 -5.13 9.11
N ARG A 52 -1.31 -5.69 8.22
CA ARG A 52 -1.63 -5.82 6.79
C ARG A 52 -2.93 -6.56 6.52
N GLU A 53 -3.14 -7.72 7.16
CA GLU A 53 -4.41 -8.46 7.02
C GLU A 53 -5.59 -7.66 7.59
N GLY A 54 -5.38 -6.93 8.68
CA GLY A 54 -6.39 -6.02 9.22
C GLY A 54 -6.77 -4.92 8.23
N PHE A 55 -5.80 -4.35 7.51
CA PHE A 55 -6.06 -3.39 6.44
C PHE A 55 -6.77 -4.04 5.25
N ARG A 56 -6.33 -5.23 4.84
CA ARG A 56 -6.94 -5.98 3.73
C ARG A 56 -8.42 -6.23 3.98
N ASP A 57 -8.78 -6.69 5.18
CA ASP A 57 -10.17 -6.90 5.58
C ASP A 57 -10.96 -5.58 5.63
N ALA A 58 -10.36 -4.54 6.24
CA ALA A 58 -11.05 -3.27 6.50
C ALA A 58 -11.27 -2.43 5.23
N LEU A 59 -10.38 -2.57 4.24
CA LEU A 59 -10.34 -1.77 3.01
C LEU A 59 -10.75 -2.59 1.78
N ASP A 60 -11.68 -3.54 1.93
CA ASP A 60 -12.24 -4.35 0.83
C ASP A 60 -11.18 -4.99 -0.09
N GLY A 61 -10.10 -5.52 0.49
CA GLY A 61 -9.01 -6.13 -0.26
C GLY A 61 -8.15 -5.12 -1.02
N PHE A 62 -8.14 -3.85 -0.60
CA PHE A 62 -7.49 -2.72 -1.28
C PHE A 62 -8.09 -2.40 -2.66
N ASP A 63 -9.35 -2.76 -2.89
CA ASP A 63 -10.05 -2.41 -4.13
C ASP A 63 -10.40 -0.92 -4.15
N PHE A 64 -9.52 -0.12 -4.76
CA PHE A 64 -9.69 1.33 -4.90
C PHE A 64 -11.02 1.70 -5.59
N ARG A 65 -11.59 0.81 -6.41
CA ARG A 65 -12.91 1.01 -7.05
C ARG A 65 -14.06 0.98 -6.05
N LYS A 66 -13.88 0.35 -4.89
CA LYS A 66 -14.84 0.36 -3.78
C LYS A 66 -14.53 1.47 -2.79
N ILE A 67 -13.24 1.62 -2.45
CA ILE A 67 -12.77 2.60 -1.45
C ILE A 67 -13.12 4.03 -1.85
N VAL A 68 -13.12 4.34 -3.15
CA VAL A 68 -13.54 5.66 -3.68
C VAL A 68 -14.93 6.10 -3.22
N HIS A 69 -15.80 5.14 -2.89
CA HIS A 69 -17.19 5.37 -2.49
C HIS A 69 -17.39 5.40 -0.97
N TYR A 70 -16.33 5.28 -0.17
CA TYR A 70 -16.44 5.33 1.28
C TYR A 70 -16.95 6.71 1.73
N ASP A 71 -17.98 6.67 2.55
CA ASP A 71 -18.62 7.85 3.14
C ASP A 71 -18.16 8.06 4.59
N GLU A 72 -18.75 9.05 5.26
CA GLU A 72 -18.45 9.35 6.66
C GLU A 72 -18.77 8.18 7.60
N ALA A 73 -19.82 7.39 7.32
CA ALA A 73 -20.17 6.25 8.15
C ALA A 73 -19.05 5.19 8.09
N LYS A 74 -18.55 4.89 6.89
CA LYS A 74 -17.41 3.99 6.72
C LYS A 74 -16.13 4.55 7.37
N ILE A 75 -15.88 5.85 7.30
CA ILE A 75 -14.73 6.47 7.98
C ILE A 75 -14.81 6.28 9.51
N GLN A 76 -16.00 6.49 10.11
CA GLN A 76 -16.17 6.26 11.55
C GLN A 76 -16.03 4.78 11.94
N GLU A 77 -16.54 3.87 11.12
CA GLU A 77 -16.33 2.43 11.28
C GLU A 77 -14.82 2.08 11.30
N LEU A 78 -14.06 2.59 10.33
CA LEU A 78 -12.61 2.38 10.25
C LEU A 78 -11.87 3.00 11.45
N LEU A 79 -12.30 4.17 11.93
CA LEU A 79 -11.75 4.77 13.14
C LEU A 79 -12.02 3.95 14.41
N GLY A 80 -13.06 3.12 14.41
CA GLY A 80 -13.34 2.18 15.49
C GLY A 80 -12.53 0.87 15.40
N ASN A 81 -11.97 0.56 14.24
CA ASN A 81 -11.33 -0.74 13.99
C ASN A 81 -9.89 -0.80 14.54
N GLU A 82 -9.69 -1.57 15.61
CA GLU A 82 -8.38 -1.76 16.26
C GLU A 82 -7.37 -2.56 15.43
N LYS A 83 -7.84 -3.31 14.42
CA LYS A 83 -6.95 -4.10 13.54
C LYS A 83 -6.09 -3.19 12.66
N ILE A 84 -6.54 -1.97 12.35
CA ILE A 84 -5.80 -0.99 11.54
C ILE A 84 -5.19 0.13 12.39
N ILE A 85 -4.57 1.11 11.72
CA ILE A 85 -4.11 2.35 12.36
C ILE A 85 -5.25 3.37 12.29
N ARG A 86 -5.76 3.77 13.46
CA ARG A 86 -6.90 4.66 13.62
C ARG A 86 -6.49 6.12 13.49
N ASN A 87 -6.17 6.55 12.26
CA ASN A 87 -5.83 7.93 11.96
C ASN A 87 -6.73 8.48 10.86
N GLN A 88 -7.56 9.47 11.21
CA GLN A 88 -8.57 10.04 10.31
C GLN A 88 -7.97 10.66 9.04
N LEU A 89 -6.84 11.35 9.15
CA LEU A 89 -6.19 11.99 8.00
C LEU A 89 -5.67 10.94 7.01
N LYS A 90 -5.06 9.86 7.50
CA LYS A 90 -4.57 8.75 6.66
C LYS A 90 -5.71 7.97 6.00
N ILE A 91 -6.82 7.73 6.71
CA ILE A 91 -8.01 7.08 6.14
C ILE A 91 -8.59 7.94 5.01
N ARG A 92 -8.77 9.24 5.24
CA ARG A 92 -9.28 10.17 4.21
C ARG A 92 -8.33 10.30 3.03
N ALA A 93 -7.02 10.33 3.28
CA ALA A 93 -6.01 10.31 2.23
C ALA A 93 -6.09 9.02 1.39
N THR A 94 -6.41 7.87 2.00
CA THR A 94 -6.61 6.61 1.25
C THR A 94 -7.78 6.72 0.26
N ILE A 95 -8.90 7.35 0.67
CA ILE A 95 -10.07 7.57 -0.20
C ILE A 95 -9.72 8.54 -1.34
N ASN A 96 -9.06 9.66 -1.02
CA ASN A 96 -8.57 10.60 -2.02
C ASN A 96 -7.59 9.93 -3.00
N ASN A 97 -6.67 9.09 -2.50
CA ASN A 97 -5.72 8.38 -3.35
C ASN A 97 -6.43 7.36 -4.25
N ALA A 98 -7.51 6.73 -3.79
CA ALA A 98 -8.33 5.86 -4.64
C ALA A 98 -8.95 6.64 -5.83
N GLN A 99 -9.42 7.87 -5.59
CA GLN A 99 -9.89 8.77 -6.65
C GLN A 99 -8.77 9.09 -7.65
N LYS A 100 -7.57 9.42 -7.15
CA LYS A 100 -6.40 9.73 -8.00
C LYS A 100 -5.87 8.53 -8.78
N PHE A 101 -5.95 7.33 -8.22
CA PHE A 101 -5.64 6.11 -8.96
C PHE A 101 -6.57 5.91 -10.14
N LEU A 102 -7.88 6.17 -9.98
CA LEU A 102 -8.84 6.09 -11.09
C LEU A 102 -8.55 7.13 -12.17
N GLU A 103 -8.26 8.38 -11.79
CA GLU A 103 -7.86 9.43 -12.74
C GLU A 103 -6.61 9.02 -13.55
N VAL A 104 -5.60 8.44 -12.89
CA VAL A 104 -4.39 7.92 -13.56
C VAL A 104 -4.73 6.75 -14.48
N ILE A 105 -5.60 5.83 -14.07
CA ILE A 105 -6.01 4.70 -14.90
C ILE A 105 -6.77 5.18 -16.15
N ASP A 106 -7.61 6.21 -16.03
CA ASP A 106 -8.31 6.78 -17.18
C ASP A 106 -7.36 7.39 -18.22
N GLU A 107 -6.25 7.99 -17.76
CA GLU A 107 -5.25 8.61 -18.64
C GLU A 107 -4.22 7.61 -19.22
N PHE A 108 -3.76 6.65 -18.41
CA PHE A 108 -2.65 5.75 -18.74
C PHE A 108 -3.07 4.28 -18.98
N GLY A 109 -4.36 3.98 -18.86
CA GLY A 109 -4.96 2.64 -19.01
C GLY A 109 -4.79 1.72 -17.79
N SER A 110 -3.71 1.88 -17.02
CA SER A 110 -3.48 1.22 -15.73
C SER A 110 -2.54 2.07 -14.86
N PHE A 111 -2.60 1.88 -13.55
CA PHE A 111 -1.61 2.50 -12.67
C PHE A 111 -0.21 1.90 -12.88
N ASP A 112 -0.15 0.61 -13.21
CA ASP A 112 1.08 -0.10 -13.56
C ASP A 112 1.83 0.57 -14.73
N ASN A 113 1.12 0.87 -15.83
CA ASN A 113 1.70 1.58 -16.97
C ASN A 113 2.25 2.95 -16.55
N TYR A 114 1.48 3.66 -15.72
CA TYR A 114 1.89 4.97 -15.21
C TYR A 114 3.16 4.90 -14.38
N ILE A 115 3.26 3.99 -13.41
CA ILE A 115 4.39 3.96 -12.48
C ILE A 115 5.67 3.39 -13.10
N TRP A 116 5.55 2.41 -13.99
CA TRP A 116 6.72 1.81 -14.66
C TRP A 116 7.31 2.67 -15.77
N GLN A 117 6.58 3.67 -16.28
CA GLN A 117 7.14 4.60 -17.27
C GLN A 117 8.36 5.36 -16.70
N PHE A 118 8.39 5.61 -15.39
CA PHE A 118 9.46 6.34 -14.71
C PHE A 118 10.80 5.58 -14.69
N THR A 119 10.79 4.28 -14.98
CA THR A 119 11.99 3.45 -15.11
C THR A 119 12.12 2.80 -16.49
N GLU A 120 11.39 3.31 -17.49
CA GLU A 120 11.32 2.74 -18.84
C GLU A 120 10.94 1.24 -18.83
N GLY A 121 10.10 0.82 -17.88
CA GLY A 121 9.70 -0.59 -17.72
C GLY A 121 10.80 -1.51 -17.20
N LYS A 122 11.89 -0.98 -16.62
CA LYS A 122 13.03 -1.76 -16.15
C LYS A 122 13.21 -1.65 -14.64
N THR A 123 13.58 -2.76 -14.02
CA THR A 123 14.04 -2.76 -12.63
C THR A 123 15.43 -2.13 -12.57
N ILE A 124 15.59 -1.10 -11.75
CA ILE A 124 16.89 -0.46 -11.53
C ILE A 124 17.60 -1.19 -10.39
N HIS A 125 18.64 -1.94 -10.72
CA HIS A 125 19.49 -2.58 -9.71
C HIS A 125 20.49 -1.57 -9.18
N ASN A 126 20.41 -1.33 -7.87
CA ASN A 126 21.35 -0.47 -7.18
C ASN A 126 22.72 -1.16 -7.03
N SER A 127 23.80 -0.38 -6.98
CA SER A 127 25.18 -0.89 -7.00
C SER A 127 25.93 -0.77 -5.68
N PHE A 128 25.23 -0.59 -4.55
CA PHE A 128 25.84 -0.48 -3.22
C PHE A 128 26.01 -1.84 -2.54
#